data_AF-A0A9X3VAG1-F1
#
_entry.id   AF-A0A9X3VAG1-F1
#
_cell.length_a   1.000
_cell.length_b   1.000
_cell.length_c   1.000
_cell.angle_alpha   90.00
_cell.angle_beta   90.00
_cell.angle_gamma   90.00
#
_symmetry.space_group_name_H-M   'P 1'
#
loop_
_entity.id
_entity.type
_entity.pdbx_description
1 polymer ?
#
loop_
_entity_poly.entity_id
_entity_poly.type
_entity_poly.pdbx_seq_one_letter_code
_entity_poly.pdbx_strand_id
1 'polypeptide(L)'
;MAPPIAFSEALTHGPADRRVAVLREIGAGGSISQAARAVGVSYKAAWQAVDTLTNLAGVPLVERAVGGAGGGGARLTAAGTALLQAAQALEQARAGVLASAGHGEGAPPAARLALRTSMRNQWPCTVQALESHGPVVRVRLRGAGGQGTGEDESEQDAAAGATERGLRLAARITRESAELLGLRPGAPVLALCKATAVRVEAASASAARSGPAAAGGANAWPGRASRVSRGGAAGDEVSAELEAGVRMVGFAPPGSGLRAGRRVLLSVDESAVVLAVVEGG
;
A
#
# COMPACT_ATOMS: atom_id res chain seq x y z
N MET A 1 5.67 -26.63 -23.94
CA MET A 1 6.76 -25.93 -23.22
C MET A 1 6.15 -25.37 -21.95
N ALA A 2 6.62 -25.78 -20.77
CA ALA A 2 6.13 -25.20 -19.50
C ALA A 2 6.51 -23.72 -19.44
N PRO A 3 5.64 -22.82 -18.93
CA PRO A 3 5.97 -21.41 -18.84
C PRO A 3 7.22 -21.20 -17.96
N PRO A 4 8.08 -20.22 -18.30
CA PRO A 4 9.24 -19.89 -17.46
C PRO A 4 8.77 -19.42 -16.08
N ILE A 5 9.41 -19.92 -15.03
CA ILE A 5 9.01 -19.62 -13.64
C ILE A 5 9.42 -18.18 -13.30
N ALA A 6 8.46 -17.34 -12.92
CA ALA A 6 8.67 -15.91 -12.67
C ALA A 6 9.09 -15.61 -11.21
N PHE A 7 10.16 -16.25 -10.73
CA PHE A 7 10.61 -16.08 -9.33
C PHE A 7 10.92 -14.62 -8.97
N SER A 8 11.38 -13.80 -9.91
CA SER A 8 11.68 -12.38 -9.66
C SER A 8 10.44 -11.58 -9.22
N GLU A 9 9.26 -11.88 -9.76
CA GLU A 9 8.01 -11.20 -9.40
C GLU A 9 7.54 -11.60 -8.00
N ALA A 10 7.70 -12.87 -7.64
CA ALA A 10 7.37 -13.36 -6.31
C ALA A 10 8.29 -12.79 -5.21
N LEU A 11 9.56 -12.53 -5.54
CA LEU A 11 10.61 -12.10 -4.60
C LEU A 11 10.85 -10.59 -4.56
N THR A 12 10.03 -9.79 -5.25
CA THR A 12 10.20 -8.32 -5.30
C THR A 12 10.00 -7.65 -3.92
N HIS A 13 9.43 -8.35 -2.95
CA HIS A 13 9.21 -7.88 -1.58
C HIS A 13 10.29 -8.49 -0.67
N GLY A 14 10.92 -7.67 0.20
CA GLY A 14 12.15 -8.00 0.91
C GLY A 14 12.07 -9.11 1.99
N PRO A 15 13.02 -9.13 2.95
CA PRO A 15 13.28 -10.22 3.92
C PRO A 15 12.05 -10.65 4.72
N ALA A 16 11.16 -9.69 4.99
CA ALA A 16 10.08 -9.80 5.94
C ALA A 16 8.73 -10.13 5.28
N ASP A 17 8.72 -10.55 4.01
CA ASP A 17 7.47 -10.98 3.38
C ASP A 17 6.90 -12.20 4.11
N ARG A 18 5.84 -11.95 4.90
CA ARG A 18 5.13 -12.98 5.67
C ARG A 18 4.61 -14.11 4.78
N ARG A 19 4.38 -13.87 3.48
CA ARG A 19 3.99 -14.93 2.54
C ARG A 19 5.10 -15.95 2.35
N VAL A 20 6.34 -15.49 2.18
CA VAL A 20 7.52 -16.36 2.07
C VAL A 20 7.77 -17.08 3.39
N ALA A 21 7.56 -16.41 4.52
CA ALA A 21 7.61 -17.06 5.83
C ALA A 21 6.59 -18.20 5.96
N VAL A 22 5.34 -17.99 5.52
CA VAL A 22 4.32 -19.06 5.49
C VAL A 22 4.78 -20.23 4.64
N LEU A 23 5.30 -19.98 3.42
CA LEU A 23 5.78 -21.05 2.55
C LEU A 23 6.94 -21.84 3.17
N ARG A 24 7.86 -21.15 3.86
CA ARG A 24 8.98 -21.76 4.59
C ARG A 24 8.50 -22.68 5.71
N GLU A 25 7.55 -22.21 6.52
CA GLU A 25 6.97 -23.00 7.61
C GLU A 25 6.16 -24.20 7.10
N ILE A 26 5.51 -24.10 5.93
CA ILE A 26 4.87 -25.25 5.28
C ILE A 26 5.93 -26.29 4.90
N GLY A 27 7.08 -25.87 4.35
CA GLY A 27 8.19 -26.75 4.03
C GLY A 27 8.78 -27.48 5.23
N ALA A 28 8.85 -26.81 6.39
CA ALA A 28 9.38 -27.38 7.62
C ALA A 28 8.38 -28.29 8.36
N GLY A 29 7.12 -27.86 8.47
CA GLY A 29 6.11 -28.50 9.30
C GLY A 29 5.08 -29.37 8.56
N GLY A 30 5.03 -29.31 7.23
CA GLY A 30 4.12 -30.13 6.42
C GLY A 30 2.62 -29.76 6.57
N SER A 31 2.31 -28.61 7.16
CA SER A 31 0.93 -28.20 7.47
C SER A 31 0.72 -26.69 7.37
N ILE A 32 -0.30 -26.28 6.62
CA ILE A 32 -0.69 -24.87 6.48
C ILE A 32 -1.21 -24.30 7.82
N SER A 33 -1.93 -25.11 8.61
CA SER A 33 -2.45 -24.65 9.90
C SER A 33 -1.36 -24.49 10.96
N GLN A 34 -0.28 -25.28 10.87
CA GLN A 34 0.91 -25.10 11.69
C GLN A 34 1.70 -23.87 11.24
N ALA A 35 1.90 -23.70 9.93
CA ALA A 35 2.59 -22.54 9.36
C ALA A 35 1.90 -21.22 9.72
N ALA A 36 0.56 -21.16 9.64
CA ALA A 36 -0.21 -20.00 10.05
C ALA A 36 0.08 -19.59 11.51
N ARG A 37 0.08 -20.56 12.42
CA ARG A 37 0.39 -20.34 13.85
C ARG A 37 1.83 -19.90 14.07
N ALA A 38 2.78 -20.52 13.38
CA ALA A 38 4.20 -20.19 13.50
C ALA A 38 4.52 -18.76 13.03
N VAL A 39 3.91 -18.32 11.93
CA VAL A 39 4.10 -16.96 11.39
C VAL A 39 3.25 -15.90 12.12
N GLY A 40 2.24 -16.33 12.88
CA GLY A 40 1.33 -15.42 13.58
C GLY A 40 0.29 -14.77 12.67
N VAL A 41 -0.22 -15.52 11.69
CA VAL A 41 -1.29 -15.09 10.77
C VAL A 41 -2.49 -16.04 10.86
N SER A 42 -3.67 -15.59 10.43
CA SER A 42 -4.83 -16.48 10.36
C SER A 42 -4.61 -17.60 9.35
N TYR A 43 -5.30 -18.72 9.53
CA TYR A 43 -5.29 -19.83 8.57
C TYR A 43 -5.70 -19.37 7.16
N LYS A 44 -6.65 -18.45 7.07
CA LYS A 44 -7.11 -17.86 5.81
C LYS A 44 -6.02 -16.98 5.17
N ALA A 45 -5.29 -16.18 5.96
CA ALA A 45 -4.15 -15.42 5.46
C ALA A 45 -3.01 -16.33 4.97
N ALA A 46 -2.75 -17.46 5.65
CA ALA A 46 -1.77 -18.44 5.18
C ALA A 46 -2.14 -19.07 3.83
N TRP A 47 -3.43 -19.40 3.62
CA TRP A 47 -3.90 -19.81 2.29
C TRP A 47 -3.72 -18.71 1.24
N GLN A 48 -4.12 -17.47 1.56
CA GLN A 48 -3.95 -16.35 0.63
C GLN A 48 -2.48 -16.08 0.29
N ALA A 49 -1.56 -16.30 1.23
CA ALA A 49 -0.13 -16.23 0.96
C ALA A 49 0.30 -17.26 -0.09
N VAL A 50 -0.12 -18.53 0.07
CA VAL A 50 0.18 -19.60 -0.89
C VAL A 50 -0.42 -19.31 -2.26
N ASP A 51 -1.68 -18.87 -2.31
CA ASP A 51 -2.36 -18.53 -3.56
C ASP A 51 -1.67 -17.36 -4.27
N THR A 52 -1.30 -16.33 -3.51
CA THR A 52 -0.60 -15.15 -4.06
C THR A 52 0.75 -15.54 -4.63
N LEU A 53 1.57 -16.30 -3.89
CA LEU A 53 2.88 -16.74 -4.37
C LEU A 53 2.74 -17.70 -5.57
N THR A 54 1.73 -18.57 -5.57
CA THR A 54 1.44 -19.48 -6.69
C THR A 54 1.08 -18.69 -7.96
N ASN A 55 0.24 -17.67 -7.84
CA ASN A 55 -0.12 -16.80 -8.95
C ASN A 55 1.10 -16.04 -9.49
N LEU A 56 1.94 -15.52 -8.61
CA LEU A 56 3.17 -14.81 -8.99
C LEU A 56 4.20 -15.76 -9.64
N ALA A 57 4.30 -17.00 -9.17
CA ALA A 57 5.22 -17.98 -9.75
C ALA A 57 4.71 -18.56 -11.09
N GLY A 58 3.39 -18.49 -11.34
CA GLY A 58 2.74 -19.12 -12.49
C GLY A 58 2.65 -20.65 -12.40
N VAL A 59 3.09 -21.25 -11.29
CA VAL A 59 3.09 -22.70 -11.06
C VAL A 59 2.75 -23.03 -9.60
N PRO A 60 2.10 -24.17 -9.31
CA PRO A 60 1.80 -24.58 -7.93
C PRO A 60 3.06 -24.69 -7.07
N LEU A 61 3.06 -24.05 -5.91
CA LEU A 61 4.17 -24.09 -4.95
C LEU A 61 3.96 -25.10 -3.82
N VAL A 62 2.71 -25.51 -3.59
CA VAL A 62 2.32 -26.45 -2.54
C VAL A 62 1.38 -27.51 -3.14
N GLU A 63 1.69 -28.77 -2.88
CA GLU A 63 0.83 -29.92 -3.14
C GLU A 63 0.08 -30.30 -1.85
N ARG A 64 -1.19 -30.70 -2.02
CA ARG A 64 -1.93 -31.35 -0.94
C ARG A 64 -1.50 -32.80 -0.89
N ALA A 65 -0.94 -33.24 0.22
CA ALA A 65 -0.78 -34.66 0.48
C ALA A 65 -2.18 -35.24 0.71
N VAL A 66 -2.62 -36.16 -0.15
CA VAL A 66 -3.87 -36.88 0.04
C VAL A 66 -3.71 -37.73 1.31
N GLY A 67 -4.50 -37.42 2.35
CA GLY A 67 -4.47 -38.14 3.62
C GLY A 67 -5.86 -38.59 4.02
N GLY A 68 -6.00 -39.90 4.28
CA GLY A 68 -7.15 -40.52 4.93
C GLY A 68 -7.31 -40.09 6.39
N ALA A 69 -7.66 -41.02 7.29
CA ALA A 69 -8.17 -40.76 8.65
C ALA A 69 -7.36 -39.81 9.58
N GLY A 70 -6.13 -39.42 9.23
CA GLY A 70 -5.29 -38.47 9.96
C GLY A 70 -5.19 -37.05 9.36
N GLY A 71 -5.86 -36.76 8.25
CA GLY A 71 -5.87 -35.44 7.60
C GLY A 71 -4.77 -35.26 6.55
N GLY A 72 -5.12 -34.58 5.44
CA GLY A 72 -4.19 -34.26 4.37
C GLY A 72 -3.14 -33.23 4.78
N GLY A 73 -1.87 -33.53 4.51
CA GLY A 73 -0.75 -32.62 4.73
C GLY A 73 -0.56 -31.63 3.57
N ALA A 74 0.40 -30.72 3.72
CA ALA A 74 0.85 -29.82 2.68
C ALA A 74 2.36 -30.04 2.45
N ARG A 75 2.77 -30.26 1.21
CA ARG A 75 4.18 -30.45 0.85
C ARG A 75 4.58 -29.44 -0.20
N LEU A 76 5.78 -28.90 -0.10
CA LEU A 76 6.32 -28.04 -1.17
C LEU A 76 6.51 -28.85 -2.46
N THR A 77 6.17 -28.22 -3.58
CA THR A 77 6.58 -28.72 -4.89
C THR A 77 8.07 -28.46 -5.10
N ALA A 78 8.64 -29.02 -6.18
CA ALA A 78 9.99 -28.66 -6.61
C ALA A 78 10.11 -27.14 -6.85
N ALA A 79 9.07 -26.51 -7.42
CA ALA A 79 9.02 -25.07 -7.63
C ALA A 79 8.95 -24.29 -6.31
N GLY A 80 8.17 -24.77 -5.33
CA GLY A 80 8.13 -24.20 -3.98
C GLY A 80 9.48 -24.22 -3.28
N THR A 81 10.22 -25.32 -3.42
CA THR A 81 11.58 -25.47 -2.86
C THR A 81 12.56 -24.52 -3.55
N ALA A 82 12.53 -24.45 -4.89
CA ALA A 82 13.38 -23.54 -5.67
C ALA A 82 13.12 -22.07 -5.34
N LEU A 83 11.85 -21.68 -5.11
CA LEU A 83 11.49 -20.32 -4.68
C LEU A 83 12.15 -19.97 -3.36
N LEU A 84 12.09 -20.87 -2.37
CA LEU A 84 12.69 -20.62 -1.05
C LEU A 84 14.21 -20.51 -1.11
N GLN A 85 14.86 -21.31 -1.96
CA GLN A 85 16.31 -21.22 -2.20
C GLN A 85 16.67 -19.87 -2.83
N ALA A 86 15.93 -19.44 -3.85
CA ALA A 86 16.12 -18.14 -4.49
C ALA A 86 15.87 -16.98 -3.51
N ALA A 87 14.82 -17.07 -2.69
CA ALA A 87 14.52 -16.09 -1.65
C ALA A 87 15.68 -15.95 -0.66
N GLN A 88 16.25 -17.07 -0.21
CA GLN A 88 17.38 -17.09 0.72
C GLN A 88 18.65 -16.51 0.09
N ALA A 89 18.94 -16.82 -1.18
CA ALA A 89 20.09 -16.27 -1.87
C ALA A 89 19.97 -14.74 -2.04
N LEU A 90 18.78 -14.25 -2.40
CA LEU A 90 18.51 -12.82 -2.51
C LEU A 90 18.65 -12.11 -1.16
N GLU A 91 18.17 -12.75 -0.10
CA GLU A 91 18.28 -12.26 1.27
C GLU A 91 19.75 -12.08 1.69
N GLN A 92 20.56 -13.11 1.47
CA GLN A 92 21.99 -13.08 1.78
C GLN A 92 22.73 -12.02 0.97
N ALA A 93 22.41 -11.90 -0.33
CA ALA A 93 23.00 -10.88 -1.18
C ALA A 93 22.65 -9.46 -0.70
N ARG A 94 21.38 -9.20 -0.37
CA ARG A 94 20.94 -7.89 0.12
C ARG A 94 21.57 -7.55 1.47
N ALA A 95 21.61 -8.51 2.40
CA ALA A 95 22.29 -8.34 3.69
C ALA A 95 23.78 -8.02 3.50
N GLY A 96 24.46 -8.70 2.57
CA GLY A 96 25.85 -8.41 2.22
C GLY A 96 26.06 -6.99 1.67
N VAL A 97 25.16 -6.52 0.80
CA VAL A 97 25.19 -5.15 0.26
C VAL A 97 24.96 -4.12 1.36
N LEU A 98 23.93 -4.30 2.20
CA LEU A 98 23.61 -3.38 3.30
C LEU A 98 24.74 -3.31 4.34
N ALA A 99 25.33 -4.46 4.69
CA ALA A 99 26.48 -4.52 5.59
C ALA A 99 27.72 -3.81 5.01
N SER A 100 27.90 -3.88 3.69
CA SER A 100 29.02 -3.21 3.00
C SER A 100 28.78 -1.71 2.76
N ALA A 101 27.52 -1.27 2.76
CA ALA A 101 27.14 0.11 2.44
C ALA A 101 27.34 1.10 3.61
N GLY A 102 27.50 0.63 4.85
CA GLY A 102 27.78 1.48 6.03
C GLY A 102 26.64 2.45 6.39
N HIS A 103 26.64 2.92 7.64
CA HIS A 103 25.64 3.84 8.21
C HIS A 103 25.71 5.26 7.62
N GLY A 104 25.38 5.41 6.33
CA GLY A 104 25.12 6.71 5.73
C GLY A 104 23.74 7.22 6.15
N GLU A 105 23.66 7.99 7.24
CA GLU A 105 22.49 8.82 7.51
C GLU A 105 22.19 9.68 6.29
N GLY A 106 20.98 9.51 5.72
CA GLY A 106 20.52 10.32 4.60
C GLY A 106 20.40 9.62 3.24
N ALA A 107 20.51 8.29 3.16
CA ALA A 107 20.06 7.59 1.96
C ALA A 107 18.56 7.91 1.74
N PRO A 108 18.16 8.58 0.64
CA PRO A 108 16.75 8.74 0.33
C PRO A 108 16.15 7.33 0.26
N PRO A 109 14.94 7.08 0.78
CA PRO A 109 14.42 5.72 0.90
C PRO A 109 14.31 5.10 -0.50
N ALA A 110 15.35 4.34 -0.88
CA ALA A 110 15.48 3.71 -2.19
C ALA A 110 14.31 2.77 -2.47
N ALA A 111 13.70 2.25 -1.40
CA ALA A 111 12.46 1.48 -1.42
C ALA A 111 11.29 2.22 -2.09
N ARG A 112 11.22 3.56 -2.05
CA ARG A 112 10.16 4.34 -2.73
C ARG A 112 10.34 4.38 -4.24
N LEU A 113 11.56 4.19 -4.74
CA LEU A 113 11.87 4.17 -6.16
C LEU A 113 11.66 2.78 -6.80
N ALA A 114 11.52 1.74 -5.98
CA ALA A 114 11.42 0.36 -6.44
C ALA A 114 10.05 -0.02 -7.01
N LEU A 115 8.97 0.66 -6.58
CA LEU A 115 7.62 0.30 -6.99
C LEU A 115 7.18 1.09 -8.24
N ARG A 116 7.25 0.46 -9.41
CA ARG A 116 6.68 1.02 -10.65
C ARG A 116 5.22 0.58 -10.78
N THR A 117 4.28 1.53 -10.71
CA THR A 117 2.84 1.25 -10.85
C THR A 117 2.16 2.25 -11.78
N SER A 118 0.97 1.90 -12.28
CA SER A 118 0.07 2.84 -12.97
C SER A 118 -0.73 3.75 -12.04
N MET A 119 -0.61 3.56 -10.71
CA MET A 119 -1.25 4.42 -9.72
C MET A 119 -0.44 5.72 -9.60
N ARG A 120 -0.94 6.78 -10.25
CA ARG A 120 -0.26 8.10 -10.29
C ARG A 120 -0.30 8.87 -8.98
N ASN A 121 -1.18 8.47 -8.06
CA ASN A 121 -1.30 9.08 -6.75
C ASN A 121 -0.60 8.18 -5.74
N GLN A 122 0.53 8.64 -5.20
CA GLN A 122 1.37 7.86 -4.29
C GLN A 122 1.85 8.76 -3.14
N TRP A 123 1.53 8.38 -1.90
CA TRP A 123 1.83 9.20 -0.73
C TRP A 123 2.49 8.37 0.37
N PRO A 124 3.72 8.73 0.78
CA PRO A 124 4.33 8.15 1.97
C PRO A 124 3.50 8.52 3.20
N CYS A 125 3.10 7.49 3.95
CA CYS A 125 2.24 7.62 5.12
C CYS A 125 2.73 6.76 6.28
N THR A 126 2.23 7.07 7.47
CA THR A 126 2.37 6.25 8.67
C THR A 126 0.99 5.79 9.10
N VAL A 127 0.88 4.50 9.44
CA VAL A 127 -0.35 3.94 10.02
C VAL A 127 -0.60 4.54 11.40
N GLN A 128 -1.78 5.13 11.59
CA GLN A 128 -2.19 5.73 12.86
C GLN A 128 -3.02 4.75 13.69
N ALA A 129 -3.98 4.08 13.06
CA ALA A 129 -4.87 3.14 13.72
C ALA A 129 -5.41 2.10 12.74
N LEU A 130 -5.82 0.95 13.27
CA LEU A 130 -6.53 -0.10 12.53
C LEU A 130 -7.83 -0.42 13.25
N GLU A 131 -8.95 -0.36 12.53
CA GLU A 131 -10.30 -0.63 13.04
C GLU A 131 -10.86 -1.85 12.30
N SER A 132 -11.08 -2.95 13.03
CA SER A 132 -11.58 -4.19 12.44
C SER A 132 -13.10 -4.23 12.41
N HIS A 133 -13.67 -4.47 11.23
CA HIS A 133 -15.10 -4.63 10.98
C HIS A 133 -15.33 -5.94 10.23
N GLY A 134 -15.38 -7.06 10.97
CA GLY A 134 -15.53 -8.40 10.39
C GLY A 134 -14.35 -8.77 9.47
N PRO A 135 -14.59 -9.05 8.17
CA PRO A 135 -13.53 -9.40 7.21
C PRO A 135 -12.73 -8.18 6.70
N VAL A 136 -13.15 -6.97 7.06
CA VAL A 136 -12.57 -5.71 6.58
C VAL A 136 -11.86 -5.00 7.72
N VAL A 137 -10.74 -4.35 7.40
CA VAL A 137 -9.99 -3.48 8.30
C VAL A 137 -9.92 -2.09 7.68
N ARG A 138 -10.36 -1.09 8.44
CA ARG A 138 -10.19 0.33 8.10
C ARG A 138 -8.87 0.81 8.72
N VAL A 139 -7.94 1.22 7.87
CA VAL A 139 -6.61 1.69 8.26
C VAL A 139 -6.59 3.20 8.15
N ARG A 140 -6.41 3.90 9.27
CA ARG A 140 -6.20 5.36 9.29
C ARG A 140 -4.73 5.66 9.08
N LEU A 141 -4.46 6.60 8.19
CA LEU A 141 -3.12 6.95 7.73
C LEU A 141 -2.87 8.45 7.88
N ARG A 142 -1.61 8.79 8.10
CA ARG A 142 -1.14 10.17 8.06
C ARG A 142 0.06 10.29 7.13
N GLY A 143 -0.06 11.13 6.12
CA GLY A 143 1.02 11.49 5.21
C GLY A 143 2.01 12.45 5.86
N ALA A 144 3.24 12.46 5.36
CA ALA A 144 4.22 13.49 5.71
C ALA A 144 3.67 14.86 5.25
N GLY A 145 3.57 15.82 6.18
CA GLY A 145 3.18 17.19 5.83
C GLY A 145 4.19 17.78 4.86
N GLY A 146 3.72 18.46 3.82
CA GLY A 146 4.61 19.29 3.01
C GLY A 146 5.27 20.32 3.91
N GLN A 147 6.59 20.50 3.78
CA GLN A 147 7.23 21.69 4.31
C GLN A 147 6.59 22.88 3.58
N GLY A 148 5.77 23.64 4.30
CA GLY A 148 5.23 24.88 3.78
C GLY A 148 6.40 25.79 3.46
N THR A 149 6.51 26.22 2.20
CA THR A 149 7.29 27.39 1.82
C THR A 149 6.56 28.61 2.39
N GLY A 150 6.71 28.84 3.69
CA GLY A 150 6.28 30.03 4.40
C GLY A 150 7.49 30.51 5.18
N GLU A 151 8.32 31.33 4.53
CA GLU A 151 9.18 32.25 5.27
C GLU A 151 8.22 33.14 6.06
N ASP A 152 8.33 33.14 7.40
CA ASP A 152 7.46 33.83 8.39
C ASP A 152 6.46 32.95 9.19
N GLU A 153 6.90 31.82 9.77
CA GLU A 153 6.19 31.22 10.91
C GLU A 153 7.16 31.08 12.11
N SER A 154 6.84 31.77 13.20
CA SER A 154 7.55 31.76 14.49
C SER A 154 7.64 30.33 15.07
N GLU A 155 8.77 29.96 15.67
CA GLU A 155 9.07 28.60 16.17
C GLU A 155 8.03 28.04 17.17
N GLN A 156 7.27 28.89 17.88
CA GLN A 156 6.21 28.45 18.79
C GLN A 156 4.87 28.12 18.10
N ASP A 157 4.55 28.70 16.94
CA ASP A 157 3.30 28.41 16.20
C ASP A 157 3.43 27.18 15.28
N ALA A 158 4.66 26.85 14.89
CA ALA A 158 4.98 25.65 14.11
C ALA A 158 4.58 24.36 14.83
N ALA A 159 4.71 24.29 16.16
CA ALA A 159 4.37 23.07 16.93
C ALA A 159 2.85 22.82 17.03
N ALA A 160 2.02 23.87 17.13
CA ALA A 160 0.57 23.74 17.17
C ALA A 160 -0.04 23.57 15.76
N GLY A 161 0.48 24.28 14.76
CA GLY A 161 -0.01 24.24 13.37
C GLY A 161 0.50 23.06 12.54
N ALA A 162 1.73 22.58 12.75
CA ALA A 162 2.26 21.40 12.03
C ALA A 162 1.55 20.10 12.42
N THR A 163 0.97 20.06 13.63
CA THR A 163 0.20 18.89 14.11
C THR A 163 -1.16 18.76 13.41
N GLU A 164 -1.62 19.80 12.70
CA GLU A 164 -2.82 19.75 11.85
C GLU A 164 -2.51 19.66 10.35
N ARG A 165 -1.37 20.18 9.89
CA ARG A 165 -0.94 20.11 8.48
C ARG A 165 -0.47 18.69 8.12
N GLY A 166 -1.07 18.11 7.08
CA GLY A 166 -0.67 16.82 6.51
C GLY A 166 -1.84 16.01 5.96
N LEU A 167 -1.56 15.20 4.93
CA LEU A 167 -2.58 14.37 4.29
C LEU A 167 -3.13 13.35 5.30
N ARG A 168 -4.43 13.43 5.57
CA ARG A 168 -5.16 12.43 6.37
C ARG A 168 -6.04 11.62 5.44
N LEU A 169 -5.93 10.30 5.54
CA LEU A 169 -6.69 9.38 4.70
C LEU A 169 -6.97 8.07 5.41
N ALA A 170 -7.96 7.34 4.95
CA ALA A 170 -8.30 6.00 5.35
C ALA A 170 -8.27 5.07 4.13
N ALA A 171 -7.84 3.84 4.36
CA ALA A 171 -7.91 2.75 3.41
C ALA A 171 -8.74 1.60 3.99
N ARG A 172 -9.51 0.93 3.14
CA ARG A 172 -10.33 -0.21 3.52
C ARG A 172 -9.79 -1.46 2.85
N ILE A 173 -9.16 -2.33 3.62
CA ILE A 173 -8.49 -3.54 3.13
C ILE A 173 -9.07 -4.79 3.80
N THR A 174 -8.74 -5.98 3.28
CA THR A 174 -9.10 -7.22 3.96
C THR A 174 -8.25 -7.43 5.22
N ARG A 175 -8.81 -8.13 6.21
CA ARG A 175 -8.09 -8.52 7.42
C ARG A 175 -6.81 -9.27 7.09
N GLU A 176 -6.88 -10.20 6.15
CA GLU A 176 -5.74 -11.01 5.75
C GLU A 176 -4.66 -10.17 5.08
N SER A 177 -5.02 -9.14 4.30
CA SER A 177 -4.04 -8.20 3.74
C SER A 177 -3.31 -7.44 4.85
N ALA A 178 -4.02 -6.99 5.89
CA ALA A 178 -3.41 -6.33 7.03
C ALA A 178 -2.45 -7.26 7.79
N GLU A 179 -2.85 -8.53 7.98
CA GLU A 179 -2.04 -9.58 8.61
C GLU A 179 -0.78 -9.91 7.80
N LEU A 180 -0.89 -10.09 6.48
CA LEU A 180 0.22 -10.42 5.60
C LEU A 180 1.19 -9.25 5.43
N LEU A 181 0.70 -8.01 5.41
CA LEU A 181 1.53 -6.81 5.41
C LEU A 181 2.13 -6.50 6.79
N GLY A 182 1.71 -7.18 7.86
CA GLY A 182 2.20 -6.92 9.22
C GLY A 182 1.92 -5.49 9.69
N LEU A 183 0.79 -4.92 9.27
CA LEU A 183 0.41 -3.55 9.59
C LEU A 183 0.17 -3.38 11.08
N ARG A 184 0.72 -2.29 11.63
CA ARG A 184 0.61 -1.89 13.03
C ARG A 184 0.70 -0.37 13.10
N PRO A 185 0.14 0.28 14.15
CA PRO A 185 0.36 1.70 14.37
C PRO A 185 1.86 2.04 14.34
N GLY A 186 2.22 3.15 13.71
CA GLY A 186 3.61 3.56 13.48
C GLY A 186 4.28 2.94 12.25
N ALA A 187 3.69 1.93 11.61
CA ALA A 187 4.29 1.32 10.43
C ALA A 187 4.34 2.31 9.24
N PRO A 188 5.51 2.46 8.58
CA PRO A 188 5.62 3.22 7.34
C PRO A 188 4.98 2.44 6.19
N VAL A 189 4.14 3.12 5.42
CA VAL A 189 3.46 2.57 4.24
C VAL A 189 3.45 3.59 3.11
N LEU A 190 3.31 3.12 1.88
CA LEU A 190 2.99 3.91 0.72
C LEU A 190 1.50 3.70 0.41
N ALA A 191 0.72 4.77 0.52
CA ALA A 191 -0.68 4.77 0.09
C ALA A 191 -0.75 5.12 -1.39
N LEU A 192 -1.52 4.34 -2.14
CA LEU A 192 -1.57 4.39 -3.60
C LEU A 192 -3.02 4.41 -4.07
N CYS A 193 -3.34 5.20 -5.09
CA CYS A 193 -4.61 5.04 -5.81
C CYS A 193 -4.49 5.41 -7.29
N LYS A 194 -5.40 4.87 -8.11
CA LYS A 194 -5.48 5.25 -9.52
C LYS A 194 -6.00 6.68 -9.63
N ALA A 195 -5.47 7.44 -10.59
CA ALA A 195 -6.02 8.76 -10.92
C ALA A 195 -7.51 8.67 -11.31
N THR A 196 -7.91 7.62 -12.02
CA THR A 196 -9.30 7.38 -12.42
C THR A 196 -10.23 7.04 -11.25
N ALA A 197 -9.70 6.71 -10.06
CA ALA A 197 -10.50 6.53 -8.86
C ALA A 197 -10.73 7.85 -8.08
N VAL A 198 -9.99 8.91 -8.43
CA VAL A 198 -10.12 10.22 -7.81
C VAL A 198 -11.11 11.06 -8.61
N ARG A 199 -12.21 11.43 -7.96
CA ARG A 199 -13.22 12.33 -8.52
C ARG A 199 -12.84 13.77 -8.19
N VAL A 200 -13.01 14.68 -9.15
CA VAL A 200 -12.75 16.11 -8.97
C VAL A 200 -14.00 16.91 -9.28
N GLU A 201 -14.40 17.72 -8.30
CA GLU A 201 -15.60 18.57 -8.38
C GLU A 201 -15.25 20.01 -8.01
N ALA A 202 -16.06 20.97 -8.45
CA ALA A 202 -15.92 22.35 -7.99
C ALA A 202 -16.26 22.43 -6.50
N ALA A 203 -15.40 23.07 -5.70
CA ALA A 203 -15.66 23.20 -4.28
C ALA A 203 -16.81 24.19 -4.03
N SER A 204 -17.89 23.71 -3.41
CA SER A 204 -18.91 24.57 -2.79
C SER A 204 -18.41 25.09 -1.44
N ALA A 205 -18.85 26.29 -1.03
CA ALA A 205 -18.48 26.91 0.25
C ALA A 205 -18.80 26.03 1.49
N SER A 206 -19.73 25.07 1.36
CA SER A 206 -20.09 24.12 2.42
C SER A 206 -19.09 22.97 2.58
N ALA A 207 -18.54 22.47 1.47
CA ALA A 207 -17.67 21.29 1.43
C ALA A 207 -16.24 21.56 1.94
N ALA A 208 -15.85 22.83 2.06
CA ALA A 208 -14.53 23.25 2.54
C ALA A 208 -14.36 23.13 4.07
N ARG A 209 -15.44 22.92 4.84
CA ARG A 209 -15.41 22.88 6.32
C ARG A 209 -15.45 21.47 6.92
N SER A 210 -15.82 20.47 6.13
CA SER A 210 -15.78 19.07 6.55
C SER A 210 -14.38 18.52 6.30
N GLY A 211 -13.61 18.32 7.37
CA GLY A 211 -12.42 17.46 7.33
C GLY A 211 -12.75 16.03 6.84
N PRO A 212 -11.79 15.11 6.78
CA PRO A 212 -11.94 13.77 6.18
C PRO A 212 -12.88 12.81 6.94
N ALA A 213 -13.92 13.29 7.61
CA ALA A 213 -14.90 12.48 8.31
C ALA A 213 -16.33 13.01 8.07
N ALA A 214 -17.08 12.31 7.22
CA ALA A 214 -18.54 12.30 7.27
C ALA A 214 -19.07 10.99 6.65
N ALA A 215 -19.32 9.98 7.51
CA ALA A 215 -20.26 8.86 7.35
C ALA A 215 -20.28 7.98 6.06
N GLY A 216 -19.47 8.23 5.04
CA GLY A 216 -19.67 7.69 3.68
C GLY A 216 -18.56 6.83 3.10
N GLY A 217 -17.55 6.44 3.88
CA GLY A 217 -16.47 5.55 3.40
C GLY A 217 -15.57 6.13 2.30
N ALA A 218 -15.58 7.45 2.12
CA ALA A 218 -14.76 8.16 1.14
C ALA A 218 -13.87 9.21 1.84
N ASN A 219 -12.66 9.35 1.30
CA ASN A 219 -11.75 10.44 1.63
C ASN A 219 -12.08 11.65 0.76
N ALA A 220 -11.95 12.85 1.33
CA ALA A 220 -12.16 14.10 0.59
C ALA A 220 -11.17 15.18 1.04
N TRP A 221 -10.63 15.92 0.07
CA TRP A 221 -9.65 16.97 0.32
C TRP A 221 -9.93 18.21 -0.53
N PRO A 222 -10.03 19.39 0.11
CA PRO A 222 -10.06 20.64 -0.62
C PRO A 222 -8.69 20.93 -1.24
N GLY A 223 -8.71 21.62 -2.38
CA GLY A 223 -7.52 22.04 -3.07
C GLY A 223 -7.79 23.05 -4.16
N ARG A 224 -6.77 23.33 -4.96
CA ARG A 224 -6.84 24.20 -6.13
C ARG A 224 -6.33 23.46 -7.36
N ALA A 225 -7.11 23.50 -8.43
CA ALA A 225 -6.70 22.94 -9.71
C ALA A 225 -5.47 23.68 -10.22
N SER A 226 -4.36 22.98 -10.43
CA SER A 226 -3.12 23.54 -11.00
C SER A 226 -3.04 23.32 -12.50
N ARG A 227 -3.60 22.21 -13.01
CA ARG A 227 -3.68 21.91 -14.45
C ARG A 227 -4.98 21.17 -14.77
N VAL A 228 -5.58 21.50 -15.91
CA VAL A 228 -6.78 20.82 -16.43
C VAL A 228 -6.53 20.44 -17.90
N SER A 229 -6.50 19.15 -18.19
CA SER A 229 -6.36 18.59 -19.54
C SER A 229 -7.72 18.10 -20.02
N ARG A 230 -8.17 18.59 -21.18
CA ARG A 230 -9.49 18.25 -21.72
C ARG A 230 -9.50 16.86 -22.33
N GLY A 231 -10.43 16.01 -21.90
CA GLY A 231 -10.62 14.66 -22.45
C GLY A 231 -11.96 14.47 -23.19
N GLY A 232 -12.71 15.56 -23.43
CA GLY A 232 -13.97 15.49 -24.16
C GLY A 232 -15.01 14.63 -23.44
N ALA A 233 -15.52 13.60 -24.12
CA ALA A 233 -16.54 12.69 -23.59
C ALA A 233 -16.04 11.84 -22.40
N ALA A 234 -14.73 11.68 -22.21
CA ALA A 234 -14.15 10.92 -21.10
C ALA A 234 -14.02 11.74 -19.80
N GLY A 235 -14.28 13.05 -19.86
CA GLY A 235 -14.05 13.97 -18.75
C GLY A 235 -12.69 14.64 -18.81
N ASP A 236 -12.41 15.51 -17.85
CA ASP A 236 -11.18 16.28 -17.81
C ASP A 236 -10.23 15.70 -16.77
N GLU A 237 -8.96 15.49 -17.13
CA GLU A 237 -7.93 15.17 -16.16
C GLU A 237 -7.51 16.44 -15.43
N VAL A 238 -7.56 16.41 -14.10
CA VAL A 238 -7.25 17.55 -13.25
C VAL A 238 -6.11 17.19 -12.32
N SER A 239 -5.02 17.95 -12.41
CA SER A 239 -3.99 18.00 -11.36
C SER A 239 -4.36 19.11 -10.39
N ALA A 240 -4.33 18.82 -9.09
CA ALA A 240 -4.63 19.78 -8.04
C ALA A 240 -3.58 19.76 -6.95
N GLU A 241 -3.35 20.92 -6.35
CA GLU A 241 -2.60 21.09 -5.12
C GLU A 241 -3.60 21.11 -3.96
N LEU A 242 -3.47 20.15 -3.05
CA LEU A 242 -4.34 20.02 -1.90
C LEU A 242 -3.88 20.95 -0.79
N GLU A 243 -4.83 21.43 0.02
CA GLU A 243 -4.52 22.22 1.23
C GLU A 243 -3.67 21.41 2.23
N ALA A 244 -3.67 20.08 2.10
CA ALA A 244 -2.80 19.16 2.83
C ALA A 244 -1.32 19.16 2.40
N GLY A 245 -0.92 20.00 1.44
CA GLY A 245 0.46 20.17 0.99
C GLY A 245 0.95 19.07 0.03
N VAL A 246 0.05 18.36 -0.63
CA VAL A 246 0.39 17.32 -1.61
C VAL A 246 -0.31 17.58 -2.95
N ARG A 247 0.28 17.08 -4.03
CA ARG A 247 -0.35 17.07 -5.35
C ARG A 247 -1.14 15.78 -5.56
N MET A 248 -2.29 15.89 -6.21
CA MET A 248 -3.15 14.77 -6.57
C MET A 248 -3.68 14.94 -7.99
N VAL A 249 -3.84 13.84 -8.71
CA VAL A 249 -4.43 13.78 -10.04
C VAL A 249 -5.73 13.01 -9.99
N GLY A 250 -6.78 13.58 -10.57
CA GLY A 250 -8.08 12.94 -10.69
C GLY A 250 -8.80 13.33 -11.96
N PHE A 251 -10.07 12.93 -12.06
CA PHE A 251 -10.91 13.22 -13.20
C PHE A 251 -12.19 13.94 -12.79
N ALA A 252 -12.53 14.98 -13.55
CA ALA A 252 -13.80 15.67 -13.48
C ALA A 252 -14.71 15.18 -14.62
N PRO A 253 -16.04 15.16 -14.41
CA PRO A 253 -16.97 14.74 -15.45
C PRO A 253 -16.92 15.67 -16.69
N PRO A 254 -17.34 15.18 -17.87
CA PRO A 254 -17.50 16.01 -19.05
C PRO A 254 -18.35 17.25 -18.76
N GLY A 255 -17.96 18.40 -19.31
CA GLY A 255 -18.70 19.65 -19.08
C GLY A 255 -18.52 20.25 -17.68
N SER A 256 -17.58 19.76 -16.86
CA SER A 256 -17.31 20.30 -15.51
C SER A 256 -17.02 21.80 -15.45
N GLY A 257 -16.59 22.40 -16.56
CA GLY A 257 -16.22 23.82 -16.63
C GLY A 257 -14.95 24.18 -15.84
N LEU A 258 -14.29 23.20 -15.18
CA LEU A 258 -13.12 23.46 -14.34
C LEU A 258 -11.98 24.09 -15.14
N ARG A 259 -11.23 24.98 -14.49
CA ARG A 259 -10.06 25.69 -15.04
C ARG A 259 -8.96 25.72 -13.98
N ALA A 260 -7.72 25.86 -14.41
CA ALA A 260 -6.62 26.12 -13.48
C ALA A 260 -6.94 27.33 -12.58
N GLY A 261 -6.47 27.28 -11.34
CA GLY A 261 -6.76 28.27 -10.31
C GLY A 261 -8.10 28.09 -9.60
N ARG A 262 -9.03 27.24 -10.05
CA ARG A 262 -10.32 27.05 -9.35
C ARG A 262 -10.18 26.18 -8.10
N ARG A 263 -10.97 26.51 -7.07
CA ARG A 263 -11.11 25.65 -5.88
C ARG A 263 -11.87 24.38 -6.26
N VAL A 264 -11.35 23.25 -5.82
CA VAL A 264 -11.87 21.92 -6.13
C VAL A 264 -11.92 21.07 -4.87
N LEU A 265 -12.82 20.11 -4.86
CA LEU A 265 -12.85 19.02 -3.90
C LEU A 265 -12.43 17.74 -4.64
N LEU A 266 -11.43 17.05 -4.12
CA LEU A 266 -10.99 15.76 -4.63
C LEU A 266 -11.45 14.68 -3.67
N SER A 267 -12.09 13.63 -4.19
CA SER A 267 -12.57 12.52 -3.37
C SER A 267 -12.16 11.16 -3.92
N VAL A 268 -11.93 10.21 -3.02
CA VAL A 268 -11.60 8.82 -3.36
C VAL A 268 -12.21 7.89 -2.32
N ASP A 269 -12.85 6.81 -2.78
CA ASP A 269 -13.37 5.78 -1.89
C ASP A 269 -12.24 5.11 -1.09
N GLU A 270 -12.46 4.80 0.19
CA GLU A 270 -11.47 4.14 1.04
C GLU A 270 -11.01 2.79 0.47
N SER A 271 -11.88 2.07 -0.25
CA SER A 271 -11.54 0.79 -0.91
C SER A 271 -10.69 0.96 -2.17
N ALA A 272 -10.64 2.16 -2.74
CA ALA A 272 -9.79 2.48 -3.89
C ALA A 272 -8.35 2.85 -3.49
N VAL A 273 -8.06 2.92 -2.18
CA VAL A 273 -6.72 3.16 -1.64
C VAL A 273 -6.04 1.82 -1.35
N VAL A 274 -4.90 1.59 -1.99
CA VAL A 274 -4.03 0.42 -1.81
C VAL A 274 -2.85 0.79 -0.92
N LEU A 275 -2.42 -0.16 -0.08
CA LEU A 275 -1.27 0.01 0.80
C LEU A 275 -0.13 -0.91 0.36
N ALA A 276 1.06 -0.35 0.25
CA ALA A 276 2.31 -1.10 0.16
C ALA A 276 3.16 -0.78 1.39
N VAL A 277 3.81 -1.80 1.97
CA VAL A 277 4.78 -1.57 3.05
C VAL A 277 6.08 -1.09 2.42
N VAL A 278 6.65 -0.02 2.97
CA VAL A 278 7.98 0.47 2.58
C VAL A 278 8.92 -0.01 3.67
N GLU A 279 9.92 -0.81 3.31
CA GLU A 279 10.92 -1.22 4.30
C GLU A 279 11.64 0.03 4.81
N GLY A 280 11.70 0.17 6.13
CA GLY A 280 12.65 1.08 6.75
C GLY A 280 14.05 0.56 6.42
N GLY A 281 14.91 1.45 5.93
CA GLY A 281 16.33 1.15 5.83
C GLY A 281 16.95 0.83 7.18
#